data_AF-A0A953AQZ3-F1
#
_entry.id   AF-A0A953AQZ3-F1
#
_cell.length_a   1.000
_cell.length_b   1.000
_cell.length_c   1.000
_cell.angle_alpha   90.00
_cell.angle_beta   90.00
_cell.angle_gamma   90.00
#
_symmetry.space_group_name_H-M   'P 1'
#
loop_
_entity.id
_entity.type
_entity.pdbx_description
1 polymer ?
#
loop_
_entity_poly.entity_id
_entity_poly.type
_entity_poly.pdbx_seq_one_letter_code
_entity_poly.pdbx_strand_id
1 'polypeptide(L)'
;MRVCVLPFKNISGDADLDFLRDGMTEAVMTDFGQADGVTLIERAQIDLDIQELEFSQSRYVDPATRAKIGAIQGAEVVLLGGFQRAGTTVRAHARFVDVETGEVLRAVKVERTARRRHEDGLLFELQDDLAARVRDVVPDIVAQLRR
;
A
#
# COMPACT_ATOMS: atom_id res chain seq x y z
N MET A 1 -1.63 8.69 14.25
CA MET A 1 -2.34 7.92 13.22
C MET A 1 -1.87 6.48 13.31
N ARG A 2 -2.76 5.58 13.72
CA ARG A 2 -2.52 4.15 13.77
C ARG A 2 -2.83 3.55 12.40
N VAL A 3 -1.82 2.96 11.76
CA VAL A 3 -1.94 2.41 10.40
C VAL A 3 -1.72 0.92 10.41
N CYS A 4 -2.58 0.20 9.69
CA CYS A 4 -2.32 -1.16 9.25
C CYS A 4 -1.86 -1.15 7.80
N VAL A 5 -0.71 -1.78 7.50
CA VAL A 5 -0.24 -2.01 6.13
C VAL A 5 -0.62 -3.42 5.73
N LEU A 6 -1.35 -3.56 4.62
CA LEU A 6 -1.72 -4.86 4.10
C LEU A 6 -0.73 -5.37 3.05
N PRO A 7 -0.61 -6.70 2.88
CA PRO A 7 0.25 -7.28 1.86
C PRO A 7 -0.07 -6.69 0.48
N PHE A 8 0.99 -6.26 -0.22
CA PHE A 8 0.86 -5.78 -1.58
C PHE A 8 0.37 -6.89 -2.51
N LYS A 9 -0.52 -6.54 -3.43
CA LYS A 9 -1.03 -7.47 -4.44
C LYS A 9 -0.27 -7.39 -5.75
N ASN A 10 0.08 -8.55 -6.29
CA ASN A 10 0.46 -8.67 -7.69
C ASN A 10 -0.81 -8.72 -8.56
N ILE A 11 -1.10 -7.64 -9.26
CA ILE A 11 -2.29 -7.49 -10.12
C ILE A 11 -1.98 -7.93 -11.56
N SER A 12 -0.71 -8.17 -11.89
CA SER A 12 -0.32 -8.59 -13.25
C SER A 12 -0.56 -10.07 -13.55
N GLY A 13 -0.78 -10.91 -12.52
CA GLY A 13 -0.86 -12.37 -12.69
C GLY A 13 0.48 -13.04 -13.03
N ASP A 14 1.55 -12.28 -12.99
CA ASP A 14 2.89 -12.68 -13.36
C ASP A 14 3.64 -13.25 -12.15
N ALA A 15 3.72 -14.58 -12.05
CA ALA A 15 4.30 -15.27 -10.89
C ALA A 15 5.76 -14.86 -10.61
N ASP A 16 6.50 -14.40 -11.62
CA ASP A 16 7.87 -13.92 -11.46
C ASP A 16 7.96 -12.68 -10.56
N LEU A 17 6.84 -11.98 -10.34
CA LEU A 17 6.76 -10.79 -9.48
C LEU A 17 6.16 -11.08 -8.11
N ASP A 18 5.75 -12.32 -7.80
CA ASP A 18 5.09 -12.61 -6.54
C ASP A 18 6.00 -12.40 -5.31
N PHE A 19 7.31 -12.54 -5.47
CA PHE A 19 8.27 -12.21 -4.41
C PHE A 19 8.22 -10.72 -4.01
N LEU A 20 7.74 -9.83 -4.89
CA LEU A 20 7.62 -8.40 -4.59
C LEU A 20 6.45 -8.09 -3.64
N ARG A 21 5.51 -9.03 -3.42
CA ARG A 21 4.41 -8.83 -2.47
C ARG A 21 4.96 -8.52 -1.08
N ASP A 22 5.84 -9.38 -0.59
CA ASP A 22 6.45 -9.21 0.72
C ASP A 22 7.48 -8.07 0.70
N GLY A 23 8.33 -8.03 -0.33
CA GLY A 23 9.36 -6.97 -0.44
C GLY A 23 8.79 -5.56 -0.46
N MET A 24 7.67 -5.33 -1.18
CA MET A 24 7.02 -4.02 -1.20
C MET A 24 6.35 -3.67 0.12
N THR A 25 5.75 -4.67 0.78
CA THR A 25 5.11 -4.49 2.09
C THR A 25 6.16 -4.12 3.13
N GLU A 26 7.28 -4.83 3.17
CA GLU A 26 8.41 -4.55 4.07
C GLU A 26 9.06 -3.19 3.80
N ALA A 27 9.30 -2.84 2.53
CA ALA A 27 9.86 -1.54 2.16
C ALA A 27 8.97 -0.38 2.64
N VAL A 28 7.66 -0.49 2.41
CA VAL A 28 6.70 0.51 2.88
C VAL A 28 6.61 0.55 4.40
N MET A 29 6.52 -0.60 5.09
CA MET A 29 6.48 -0.63 6.56
C MET A 29 7.74 -0.03 7.17
N THR A 30 8.92 -0.36 6.63
CA THR A 30 10.20 0.14 7.13
C THR A 30 10.28 1.66 7.07
N ASP A 31 10.02 2.24 5.90
CA ASP A 31 10.09 3.70 5.72
C ASP A 31 8.95 4.44 6.43
N PHE A 32 7.75 3.87 6.41
CA PHE A 32 6.58 4.47 7.03
C PHE A 32 6.64 4.44 8.56
N GLY A 33 7.23 3.40 9.13
CA GLY A 33 7.46 3.27 10.57
C GLY A 33 8.42 4.30 11.14
N GLN A 34 9.26 4.92 10.30
CA GLN A 34 10.15 6.02 10.68
C GLN A 34 9.48 7.39 10.66
N ALA A 35 8.23 7.50 10.18
CA ALA A 35 7.54 8.77 10.09
C ALA A 35 6.94 9.21 11.44
N ASP A 36 7.17 10.46 11.82
CA ASP A 36 6.62 11.03 13.05
C ASP A 36 5.08 11.02 13.06
N GLY A 37 4.49 10.67 14.20
CA GLY A 37 3.03 10.65 14.37
C GLY A 37 2.32 9.43 13.76
N VAL A 38 3.08 8.45 13.28
CA VAL A 38 2.60 7.14 12.82
C VAL A 38 2.81 6.09 13.91
N THR A 39 1.84 5.19 14.03
CA THR A 39 1.99 3.94 14.79
C THR A 39 1.58 2.80 13.89
N LEU A 40 2.54 1.94 13.52
CA LEU A 40 2.25 0.74 12.75
C LEU A 40 1.56 -0.31 13.63
N ILE A 41 0.52 -0.94 13.10
CA ILE A 41 -0.13 -2.10 13.70
C ILE A 41 0.31 -3.33 12.95
N GLU A 42 0.94 -4.25 13.68
CA GLU A 42 1.33 -5.52 13.11
C GLU A 42 0.12 -6.38 12.77
N ARG A 43 0.19 -7.04 11.61
CA ARG A 43 -0.86 -7.94 11.13
C ARG A 43 -1.17 -9.08 12.10
N ALA A 44 -0.20 -9.52 12.92
CA ALA A 44 -0.45 -10.53 13.95
C ALA A 44 -1.53 -10.11 14.97
N GLN A 45 -1.81 -8.81 15.08
CA GLN A 45 -2.89 -8.28 15.91
C GLN A 45 -4.25 -8.20 15.18
N ILE A 46 -4.31 -8.63 13.91
CA ILE A 46 -5.46 -8.47 13.04
C ILE A 46 -5.97 -9.85 12.64
N ASP A 47 -7.09 -10.25 13.22
CA ASP A 47 -7.74 -11.54 12.99
C ASP A 47 -8.67 -11.49 11.76
N LEU A 48 -8.07 -11.28 10.58
CA LEU A 48 -8.79 -11.19 9.31
C LEU A 48 -8.07 -11.96 8.20
N ASP A 49 -8.83 -12.69 7.39
CA ASP A 49 -8.34 -13.25 6.14
C ASP A 49 -8.31 -12.16 5.05
N ILE A 50 -7.18 -11.46 5.01
CA ILE A 50 -7.03 -10.21 4.24
C ILE A 50 -6.58 -10.46 2.78
N GLN A 51 -6.45 -11.72 2.36
CA GLN A 51 -5.96 -12.06 1.02
C GLN A 51 -6.92 -11.60 -0.11
N GLU A 52 -8.19 -11.39 0.21
CA GLU A 52 -9.25 -11.15 -0.77
C GLU A 52 -9.63 -9.66 -1.00
N LEU A 53 -8.89 -8.68 -0.48
CA LEU A 53 -9.30 -7.27 -0.68
C LEU A 53 -9.05 -6.78 -2.11
N GLU A 54 -10.11 -6.44 -2.83
CA GLU A 54 -10.01 -6.01 -4.21
C GLU A 54 -9.64 -4.53 -4.32
N PHE A 55 -8.78 -4.23 -5.29
CA PHE A 55 -8.34 -2.86 -5.54
C PHE A 55 -9.25 -2.18 -6.58
N SER A 56 -10.37 -1.64 -6.12
CA SER A 56 -11.28 -0.86 -6.98
C SER A 56 -10.63 0.47 -7.39
N GLN A 57 -10.69 0.96 -8.63
CA GLN A 57 -10.14 2.30 -8.99
C GLN A 57 -10.98 3.50 -8.49
N SER A 58 -12.03 3.25 -7.73
CA SER A 58 -12.93 4.26 -7.18
C SER A 58 -12.33 5.07 -6.03
N ARG A 59 -12.89 6.27 -5.79
CA ARG A 59 -12.63 7.10 -4.58
C ARG A 59 -13.10 6.40 -3.29
N TYR A 60 -14.05 5.49 -3.42
CA TYR A 60 -14.55 4.62 -2.36
C TYR A 60 -14.10 3.20 -2.61
N VAL A 61 -13.71 2.49 -1.56
CA VAL A 61 -13.58 1.03 -1.64
C VAL A 61 -14.96 0.40 -1.88
N ASP A 62 -15.00 -0.74 -2.57
CA ASP A 62 -16.26 -1.45 -2.76
C ASP A 62 -16.84 -1.92 -1.41
N PRO A 63 -18.15 -2.15 -1.31
CA PRO A 63 -18.78 -2.48 -0.03
C PRO A 63 -18.20 -3.70 0.69
N ALA A 64 -17.73 -4.71 -0.04
CA ALA A 64 -17.17 -5.92 0.55
C ALA A 64 -15.79 -5.64 1.16
N THR A 65 -14.94 -4.93 0.42
CA THR A 65 -13.65 -4.44 0.91
C THR A 65 -13.83 -3.50 2.11
N ARG A 66 -14.82 -2.60 2.06
CA ARG A 66 -15.13 -1.68 3.17
C ARG A 66 -15.51 -2.43 4.45
N ALA A 67 -16.37 -3.45 4.34
CA ALA A 67 -16.77 -4.25 5.50
C ALA A 67 -15.58 -4.96 6.16
N LYS A 68 -14.66 -5.50 5.35
CA LYS A 68 -13.42 -6.14 5.85
C LYS A 68 -12.45 -5.12 6.46
N ILE A 69 -12.30 -3.94 5.87
CA ILE A 69 -11.47 -2.86 6.41
C ILE A 69 -12.02 -2.38 7.75
N GLY A 70 -13.34 -2.13 7.85
CA GLY A 70 -13.98 -1.70 9.10
C GLY A 70 -13.91 -2.71 10.24
N ALA A 71 -13.60 -3.98 9.94
CA ALA A 71 -13.34 -5.01 10.95
C ALA A 71 -11.91 -4.97 11.52
N ILE A 72 -10.99 -4.20 10.91
CA ILE A 72 -9.61 -4.06 11.39
C ILE A 72 -9.62 -3.22 12.68
N GLN A 73 -9.54 -3.89 13.82
CA GLN A 73 -9.56 -3.21 15.11
C GLN A 73 -8.25 -2.50 15.40
N GLY A 74 -8.35 -1.30 15.97
CA GLY A 74 -7.21 -0.51 16.41
C GLY A 74 -6.55 0.33 15.32
N ALA A 75 -6.83 0.11 14.04
CA ALA A 75 -6.35 0.97 12.95
C ALA A 75 -7.31 2.15 12.74
N GLU A 76 -6.75 3.35 12.54
CA GLU A 76 -7.48 4.52 12.05
C GLU A 76 -7.47 4.53 10.51
N VAL A 77 -6.35 4.06 9.93
CA VAL A 77 -6.12 4.03 8.50
C VAL A 77 -5.57 2.68 8.08
N VAL A 78 -5.98 2.21 6.91
CA VAL A 78 -5.46 1.01 6.26
C VAL A 78 -4.74 1.41 4.98
N LEU A 79 -3.50 0.97 4.83
CA LEU A 79 -2.74 1.10 3.60
C LEU A 79 -2.95 -0.16 2.75
N LEU A 80 -3.61 0.04 1.60
CA LEU A 80 -3.76 -0.97 0.56
C LEU A 80 -2.73 -0.69 -0.53
N GLY A 81 -2.05 -1.72 -1.03
CA GLY A 81 -1.10 -1.57 -2.12
C GLY A 81 -1.18 -2.66 -3.19
N GLY A 82 -0.70 -2.33 -4.38
CA GLY A 82 -0.58 -3.30 -5.47
C GLY A 82 0.40 -2.87 -6.55
N PHE A 83 0.86 -3.83 -7.33
CA PHE A 83 1.77 -3.60 -8.44
C PHE A 83 1.38 -4.45 -9.65
N GLN A 84 1.81 -4.00 -10.82
CA GLN A 84 1.58 -4.69 -12.09
C GLN A 84 2.71 -4.39 -13.06
N ARG A 85 3.03 -5.36 -13.93
CA ARG A 85 3.96 -5.22 -15.05
C ARG A 85 3.20 -5.22 -16.38
N ALA A 86 3.59 -4.32 -17.27
CA ALA A 86 3.16 -4.27 -18.66
C ALA A 86 4.40 -4.08 -19.54
N GLY A 87 4.80 -5.13 -20.25
CA GLY A 87 6.05 -5.14 -21.01
C GLY A 87 7.26 -4.90 -20.09
N THR A 88 8.00 -3.82 -20.34
CA THR A 88 9.17 -3.42 -19.55
C THR A 88 8.85 -2.42 -18.44
N THR A 89 7.59 -2.03 -18.28
CA THR A 89 7.16 -1.08 -17.25
C THR A 89 6.55 -1.81 -16.07
N VAL A 90 7.02 -1.49 -14.87
CA VAL A 90 6.42 -1.91 -13.60
C VAL A 90 5.83 -0.68 -12.93
N ARG A 91 4.59 -0.80 -12.47
CA ARG A 91 3.86 0.26 -11.77
C ARG A 91 3.40 -0.27 -10.43
N ALA A 92 3.68 0.49 -9.38
CA ALA A 92 3.17 0.26 -8.04
C ALA A 92 2.29 1.41 -7.58
N HIS A 93 1.34 1.12 -6.71
CA HIS A 93 0.46 2.10 -6.12
C HIS A 93 0.12 1.71 -4.68
N ALA A 94 -0.20 2.71 -3.88
CA ALA A 94 -0.70 2.54 -2.53
C ALA A 94 -1.82 3.55 -2.24
N ARG A 95 -2.73 3.18 -1.35
CA ARG A 95 -3.84 4.02 -0.93
C ARG A 95 -4.04 3.93 0.56
N PHE A 96 -4.33 5.07 1.15
CA PHE A 96 -4.69 5.24 2.54
C PHE A 96 -6.20 5.32 2.63
N VAL A 97 -6.82 4.36 3.30
CA VAL A 97 -8.25 4.26 3.47
C VAL A 97 -8.59 4.48 4.93
N ASP A 98 -9.50 5.41 5.17
CA ASP A 98 -10.09 5.64 6.50
C ASP A 98 -10.93 4.42 6.91
N VAL A 99 -10.67 3.87 8.09
CA VAL A 99 -11.29 2.61 8.55
C VAL A 99 -12.78 2.79 8.85
N GLU A 100 -13.17 3.94 9.37
CA GLU A 100 -14.55 4.23 9.79
C GLU A 100 -15.47 4.45 8.58
N THR A 101 -14.99 5.25 7.63
CA THR A 101 -15.79 5.71 6.48
C THR A 101 -15.57 4.88 5.22
N GLY A 102 -14.42 4.22 5.08
CA GLY A 102 -13.99 3.57 3.84
C GLY A 102 -13.58 4.55 2.74
N GLU A 103 -13.36 5.83 3.07
CA GLU A 103 -12.92 6.82 2.10
C GLU A 103 -11.42 6.70 1.81
N VAL A 104 -11.03 6.85 0.55
CA VAL A 104 -9.62 7.01 0.19
C VAL A 104 -9.16 8.42 0.57
N LEU A 105 -8.34 8.52 1.61
CA LEU A 105 -7.74 9.76 2.08
C LEU A 105 -6.67 10.27 1.12
N ARG A 106 -5.78 9.37 0.67
CA ARG A 106 -4.70 9.64 -0.29
C ARG A 106 -4.39 8.42 -1.13
N ALA A 107 -3.87 8.67 -2.32
CA ALA A 107 -3.37 7.65 -3.22
C ALA A 107 -2.03 8.08 -3.81
N VAL A 108 -1.11 7.13 -3.90
CA VAL A 108 0.22 7.34 -4.49
C VAL A 108 0.45 6.32 -5.59
N LYS A 109 1.21 6.72 -6.60
CA LYS A 109 1.56 5.88 -7.75
C LYS A 109 3.00 6.18 -8.15
N VAL A 110 3.76 5.12 -8.37
CA VAL A 110 5.10 5.19 -8.95
C VAL A 110 5.20 4.21 -10.11
N GLU A 111 6.02 4.54 -11.09
CA GLU A 111 6.29 3.66 -12.21
C GLU A 111 7.75 3.75 -12.62
N ARG A 112 8.25 2.63 -13.11
CA ARG A 112 9.62 2.46 -13.61
C ARG A 112 9.59 1.63 -14.88
N THR A 113 10.38 2.05 -15.86
CA THR A 113 10.48 1.37 -17.16
C THR A 113 11.91 0.94 -17.37
N ALA A 114 12.12 -0.36 -17.58
CA ALA A 114 13.44 -0.90 -17.82
C ALA A 114 14.06 -0.25 -19.06
N ARG A 115 15.23 0.38 -18.90
CA ARG A 115 16.01 0.94 -20.02
C ARG A 115 16.81 -0.14 -20.74
N ARG A 116 17.09 -1.26 -20.06
CA ARG A 116 17.78 -2.44 -20.60
C ARG A 116 17.06 -3.71 -20.18
N ARG A 117 17.26 -4.79 -20.94
CA ARG A 117 16.59 -6.10 -20.76
C ARG A 117 16.92 -6.78 -19.40
N HIS A 118 17.98 -6.33 -18.72
CA HIS A 118 18.45 -6.82 -17.41
C HIS A 118 18.85 -5.64 -16.52
N GLU A 119 17.88 -4.79 -16.18
CA GLU A 119 18.11 -3.71 -15.21
C GLU A 119 17.83 -4.25 -13.80
N ASP A 120 18.84 -4.91 -13.22
CA ASP A 120 18.73 -5.65 -11.95
C ASP A 120 18.24 -4.77 -10.78
N GLY A 121 18.44 -3.45 -10.86
CA GLY A 121 18.02 -2.48 -9.84
C GLY A 121 16.59 -1.95 -9.97
N LEU A 122 15.90 -2.18 -11.11
CA LEU A 122 14.63 -1.52 -11.41
C LEU A 122 13.56 -1.74 -10.33
N LEU A 123 13.51 -2.96 -9.78
CA LEU A 123 12.52 -3.33 -8.80
C LEU A 123 12.81 -2.72 -7.43
N PHE A 124 14.09 -2.67 -7.01
CA PHE A 124 14.51 -2.01 -5.78
C PHE A 124 14.23 -0.51 -5.83
N GLU A 125 14.59 0.15 -6.94
CA GLU A 125 14.27 1.56 -7.15
C GLU A 125 12.75 1.81 -7.04
N LEU A 126 11.93 0.95 -7.64
CA LEU A 126 10.48 1.04 -7.52
C LEU A 126 9.99 0.92 -6.07
N GLN A 127 10.60 0.06 -5.24
CA GLN A 127 10.24 -0.06 -3.82
C GLN A 127 10.60 1.22 -3.08
N ASP A 128 11.82 1.71 -3.28
CA ASP A 128 12.34 2.92 -2.63
C ASP A 128 11.49 4.15 -2.99
N ASP A 129 11.11 4.29 -4.27
CA ASP A 129 10.25 5.38 -4.71
C ASP A 129 8.86 5.32 -4.09
N LEU A 130 8.28 4.13 -4.03
CA LEU A 130 6.94 3.97 -3.45
C LEU A 130 7.00 4.29 -1.96
N ALA A 131 7.97 3.72 -1.25
CA ALA A 131 8.20 3.94 0.17
C ALA A 131 8.41 5.43 0.48
N ALA A 132 9.27 6.11 -0.28
CA ALA A 132 9.47 7.55 -0.17
C ALA A 132 8.17 8.33 -0.42
N ARG A 133 7.43 8.00 -1.49
CA ARG A 133 6.18 8.70 -1.81
C ARG A 133 5.09 8.49 -0.76
N VAL A 134 5.02 7.30 -0.18
CA VAL A 134 4.12 6.97 0.94
C VAL A 134 4.49 7.83 2.15
N ARG A 135 5.77 7.90 2.51
CA ARG A 135 6.25 8.73 3.62
C ARG A 135 5.92 10.21 3.41
N ASP A 136 6.13 10.73 2.20
CA ASP A 136 5.94 12.16 1.89
C ASP A 136 4.48 12.62 2.08
N VAL A 137 3.50 11.73 1.94
CA VAL A 137 2.07 12.07 2.12
C VAL A 137 1.58 11.90 3.56
N VAL A 138 2.38 11.33 4.46
CA VAL A 138 2.00 11.10 5.87
C VAL A 138 1.55 12.38 6.58
N PRO A 139 2.29 13.50 6.52
CA PRO A 139 1.93 14.70 7.28
C PRO A 139 0.54 15.23 6.90
N ASP A 140 0.20 15.16 5.61
CA ASP A 140 -1.10 15.60 5.09
C ASP A 140 -2.25 14.72 5.62
N ILE A 141 -2.03 13.40 5.67
CA ILE A 141 -3.04 12.46 6.18
C ILE A 141 -3.25 12.68 7.68
N VAL A 142 -2.17 12.81 8.44
CA VAL A 142 -2.22 13.10 9.88
C VAL A 142 -2.96 14.42 10.14
N ALA A 143 -2.70 15.45 9.33
CA ALA A 143 -3.40 16.73 9.43
C ALA A 143 -4.89 16.63 9.08
N GLN A 144 -5.26 15.76 8.13
CA GLN A 144 -6.66 15.54 7.74
C GLN A 144 -7.47 14.81 8.81
N LEU A 145 -6.88 13.81 9.48
CA LEU A 145 -7.55 13.03 10.54
C LEU A 145 -7.75 13.81 11.85
N ARG A 146 -6.98 14.88 12.07
CA ARG A 146 -7.03 15.70 13.28
C ARG A 146 -8.02 16.88 13.20
N ARG A 147 -8.73 17.03 12.08
CA ARG A 147 -9.74 18.07 11.88
C ARG A 147 -11.10 17.57 12.32
#